data_AF-A0A0P4WA81-F1
#
_entry.id   AF-A0A0P4WA81-F1
#
_cell.length_a   1.000
_cell.length_b   1.000
_cell.length_c   1.000
_cell.angle_alpha   90.00
_cell.angle_beta   90.00
_cell.angle_gamma   90.00
#
_symmetry.space_group_name_H-M   'P 1'
#
loop_
_entity.id
_entity.type
_entity.pdbx_description
1 polymer ?
#
loop_
_entity_poly.entity_id
_entity_poly.type
_entity_poly.pdbx_seq_one_letter_code
_entity_poly.pdbx_strand_id
1 'polypeptide(L)'
;MPEGPSLDMVGESSSGQPTLHRCDNPWKPNGQHGQSEVYRRMLGILNRVTQQSLGIFLEQARELPLSDPTHLPDILSLLLEKSQDEPMFAPIYARLCRDLAASTGIQRDLITACKDHFMENYQQLLHYNHIFEGPISSQIIHEEILARKRFVGHLKFISELHKVGVVPGDQVAAMAETFLEHGDDRSFEGLCRLLSFSGLSLSRSHEELVNRCCSYLEACLAGGSLNPRLRFLAQDILHLRNNGWRLQEGNRILPPPGRNVRG
;
A
#
# COMPACT_ATOMS: atom_id res chain seq x y z
N MET A 1 18.95 20.40 11.14
CA MET A 1 20.05 19.70 10.44
C MET A 1 21.34 20.29 10.97
N PRO A 2 22.22 19.54 11.65
CA PRO A 2 23.55 20.04 11.92
C PRO A 2 24.30 20.12 10.59
N GLU A 3 24.94 21.26 10.36
CA GLU A 3 25.64 21.60 9.12
C GLU A 3 26.70 20.54 8.78
N GLY A 4 26.75 20.15 7.50
CA GLY A 4 27.82 19.31 6.99
C GLY A 4 29.16 20.06 7.00
N PRO A 5 30.30 19.36 7.18
CA PRO A 5 31.58 20.01 7.35
C PRO A 5 32.02 20.71 6.05
N SER A 6 32.58 21.91 6.21
CA SER A 6 33.17 22.72 5.14
C SER A 6 34.30 21.96 4.44
N LEU A 7 34.24 21.93 3.10
CA LEU A 7 35.29 21.37 2.24
C LEU A 7 36.44 22.37 2.10
N ASP A 8 37.40 22.31 3.02
CA ASP A 8 38.72 22.91 2.80
C ASP A 8 39.55 21.98 1.92
N MET A 9 39.69 22.40 0.65
CA MET A 9 40.58 21.79 -0.34
C MET A 9 41.99 22.35 -0.18
N VAL A 10 42.85 21.76 0.64
CA VAL A 10 44.31 21.83 0.48
C VAL A 10 44.95 20.55 1.01
N GLY A 11 45.88 20.02 0.23
CA GLY A 11 46.39 18.66 0.34
C GLY A 11 47.33 18.40 1.51
N GLU A 12 47.43 17.11 1.84
CA GLU A 12 48.69 16.41 2.08
C GLU A 12 48.39 14.91 2.02
N SER A 13 49.09 14.23 1.12
CA SER A 13 49.09 12.77 0.99
C SER A 13 49.68 12.15 2.25
N SER A 14 48.84 11.82 3.24
CA SER A 14 49.19 10.92 4.32
C SER A 14 48.59 9.54 4.04
N SER A 15 49.46 8.57 3.88
CA SER A 15 49.14 7.14 3.73
C SER A 15 48.68 6.55 5.08
N GLY A 16 47.56 7.03 5.60
CA GLY A 16 46.86 6.42 6.72
C GLY A 16 45.77 5.49 6.20
N GLN A 17 45.80 4.21 6.58
CA GLN A 17 44.66 3.32 6.32
C GLN A 17 43.38 3.95 6.89
N PRO A 18 42.25 3.93 6.15
CA PRO A 18 40.99 4.41 6.69
C PRO A 18 40.64 3.62 7.95
N THR A 19 40.58 4.30 9.09
CA THR A 19 40.21 3.72 10.39
C THR A 19 38.73 3.38 10.37
N LEU A 20 38.41 2.09 10.39
CA LEU A 20 37.03 1.60 10.54
C LEU A 20 36.55 1.92 11.96
N HIS A 21 35.71 2.94 12.10
CA HIS A 21 34.99 3.20 13.34
C HIS A 21 33.99 2.07 13.60
N ARG A 22 34.17 1.35 14.71
CA ARG A 22 33.20 0.33 15.14
C ARG A 22 31.96 1.06 15.68
N CYS A 23 30.79 0.73 15.14
CA CYS A 23 29.52 1.20 15.65
C CYS A 23 29.31 0.66 17.08
N ASP A 24 28.85 1.50 18.01
CA ASP A 24 28.58 1.11 19.40
C ASP A 24 27.51 0.01 19.51
N ASN A 25 26.67 -0.13 18.49
CA ASN A 25 25.65 -1.16 18.40
C ASN A 25 25.76 -1.95 17.08
N PRO A 26 26.78 -2.82 16.94
CA PRO A 26 26.95 -3.60 15.72
C PRO A 26 25.83 -4.64 15.62
N TRP A 27 25.34 -4.88 14.40
CA TRP A 27 24.41 -5.96 14.13
C TRP A 27 24.99 -7.30 14.61
N LYS A 28 24.26 -8.03 15.45
CA LYS A 28 24.68 -9.31 16.00
C LYS A 28 23.83 -10.43 15.38
N PRO A 29 24.42 -11.40 14.67
CA PRO A 29 23.68 -12.58 14.24
C PRO A 29 23.14 -13.31 15.48
N ASN A 30 21.84 -13.63 15.50
CA ASN A 30 21.13 -14.27 16.60
C ASN A 30 21.11 -13.49 17.93
N GLY A 31 21.28 -12.16 17.91
CA GLY A 31 20.96 -11.36 19.08
C GLY A 31 19.50 -11.56 19.49
N GLN A 32 19.21 -11.56 20.80
CA GLN A 32 17.84 -11.35 21.29
C GLN A 32 17.43 -9.91 20.93
N HIS A 33 17.10 -9.69 19.66
CA HIS A 33 16.22 -8.60 19.28
C HIS A 33 14.91 -8.92 19.99
N GLY A 34 14.39 -8.03 20.83
CA GLY A 34 13.27 -8.27 21.78
C GLY A 34 11.93 -8.71 21.16
N GLN A 35 11.94 -9.21 19.94
CA GLN A 35 10.84 -9.78 19.16
C GLN A 35 10.73 -11.29 19.38
N SER A 36 9.48 -11.77 19.40
CA SER A 36 9.17 -13.18 19.60
C SER A 36 9.75 -14.09 18.49
N GLU A 37 9.96 -15.37 18.80
CA GLU A 37 10.33 -16.38 17.81
C GLU A 37 9.30 -16.45 16.66
N VAL A 38 8.02 -16.31 17.00
CA VAL A 38 6.90 -16.29 16.05
C VAL A 38 7.05 -15.13 15.06
N TYR A 39 7.36 -13.93 15.57
CA TYR A 39 7.60 -12.75 14.76
C TYR A 39 8.77 -12.96 13.79
N ARG A 40 9.91 -13.45 14.29
CA ARG A 40 11.10 -13.67 13.44
C ARG A 40 10.85 -14.71 12.35
N ARG A 41 10.10 -15.77 12.64
CA ARG A 41 9.70 -16.76 11.63
C ARG A 41 8.77 -16.18 10.58
N MET A 42 7.73 -15.45 10.99
CA MET A 42 6.83 -14.78 10.06
C MET A 42 7.57 -13.77 9.18
N LEU A 43 8.47 -12.97 9.75
CA LEU A 43 9.31 -12.04 8.99
C LEU A 43 10.18 -12.79 7.95
N GLY A 44 10.76 -13.92 8.33
CA GLY A 44 11.51 -14.78 7.42
C GLY A 44 10.66 -15.31 6.26
N ILE A 45 9.39 -15.65 6.52
CA ILE A 45 8.42 -16.05 5.51
C ILE A 45 8.12 -14.89 4.57
N LEU A 46 7.72 -13.73 5.10
CA LEU A 46 7.33 -12.56 4.31
C LEU A 46 8.47 -12.02 3.43
N ASN A 47 9.72 -12.14 3.88
CA ASN A 47 10.89 -11.74 3.09
C ASN A 47 11.22 -12.67 1.92
N ARG A 48 10.66 -13.88 1.88
CA ARG A 48 10.99 -14.91 0.88
C ARG A 48 9.77 -15.38 0.07
N VAL A 49 8.57 -14.92 0.44
CA VAL A 49 7.34 -15.35 -0.22
C VAL A 49 7.28 -14.79 -1.64
N THR A 50 7.08 -15.68 -2.60
CA THR A 50 6.90 -15.38 -4.02
C THR A 50 5.74 -16.20 -4.56
N GLN A 51 5.33 -15.96 -5.82
CA GLN A 51 4.32 -16.80 -6.47
C GLN A 51 4.69 -18.30 -6.46
N GLN A 52 5.97 -18.61 -6.64
CA GLN A 52 6.47 -19.99 -6.75
C GLN A 52 6.63 -20.64 -5.37
N SER A 53 7.04 -19.87 -4.37
CA SER A 53 7.32 -20.36 -3.01
C SER A 53 6.13 -20.28 -2.06
N LEU A 54 4.99 -19.71 -2.49
CA LEU A 54 3.81 -19.49 -1.66
C LEU A 54 3.35 -20.75 -0.92
N GLY A 55 3.29 -21.90 -1.60
CA GLY A 55 2.86 -23.16 -0.98
C GLY A 55 3.75 -23.61 0.18
N ILE A 56 5.07 -23.51 0.02
CA ILE A 56 6.04 -23.91 1.06
C ILE A 56 5.92 -22.99 2.27
N PHE A 57 5.83 -21.68 2.03
CA PHE A 57 5.75 -20.69 3.09
C PHE A 57 4.39 -20.64 3.78
N LEU A 58 3.32 -21.06 3.10
CA LEU A 58 2.01 -21.26 3.69
C LEU A 58 2.03 -22.35 4.76
N GLU A 59 2.63 -23.51 4.47
CA GLU A 59 2.74 -24.59 5.46
C GLU A 59 3.56 -24.15 6.67
N GLN A 60 4.67 -23.44 6.46
CA GLN A 60 5.46 -22.87 7.56
C GLN A 60 4.67 -21.85 8.39
N ALA A 61 3.83 -21.03 7.75
CA ALA A 61 3.02 -20.04 8.44
C ALA A 61 1.89 -20.68 9.25
N ARG A 62 1.35 -21.84 8.81
CA ARG A 62 0.32 -22.61 9.52
C ARG A 62 0.82 -23.25 10.81
N GLU A 63 2.10 -23.59 10.87
CA GLU A 63 2.72 -24.15 12.09
C GLU A 63 2.93 -23.08 13.19
N LEU A 64 2.79 -21.80 12.86
CA LEU A 64 2.91 -20.73 13.84
C LEU A 64 1.64 -20.62 14.71
N PRO A 65 1.76 -20.36 16.02
CA PRO A 65 0.62 -20.20 16.92
C PRO A 65 -0.06 -18.83 16.71
N LEU A 66 -0.63 -18.60 15.53
CA LEU A 66 -1.23 -17.31 15.14
C LEU A 66 -2.52 -16.98 15.90
N SER A 67 -3.15 -17.96 16.55
CA SER A 67 -4.32 -17.73 17.40
C SER A 67 -3.95 -17.23 18.81
N ASP A 68 -2.65 -17.11 19.14
CA ASP A 68 -2.20 -16.57 20.42
C ASP A 68 -2.38 -15.04 20.44
N PRO A 69 -3.22 -14.49 21.34
CA PRO A 69 -3.44 -13.05 21.43
C PRO A 69 -2.18 -12.26 21.80
N THR A 70 -1.15 -12.92 22.35
CA THR A 70 0.12 -12.30 22.72
C THR A 70 0.96 -11.92 21.50
N HIS A 71 0.82 -12.67 20.40
CA HIS A 71 1.67 -12.51 19.21
C HIS A 71 0.90 -11.99 18.00
N LEU A 72 -0.40 -12.25 17.93
CA LEU A 72 -1.22 -11.88 16.78
C LEU A 72 -1.12 -10.38 16.42
N PRO A 73 -1.17 -9.41 17.35
CA PRO A 73 -1.06 -7.99 17.01
C PRO A 73 0.25 -7.67 16.27
N ASP A 74 1.39 -8.12 16.79
CA ASP A 74 2.70 -7.89 16.17
C ASP A 74 2.82 -8.52 14.78
N ILE A 75 2.21 -9.71 14.60
CA ILE A 75 2.18 -10.40 13.31
C ILE A 75 1.30 -9.68 12.30
N LEU A 76 0.13 -9.20 12.71
CA LEU A 76 -0.77 -8.43 11.85
C LEU A 76 -0.12 -7.09 11.45
N SER A 77 0.50 -6.38 12.39
CA SER A 77 1.24 -5.15 12.10
C SER A 77 2.38 -5.41 11.12
N LEU A 78 3.19 -6.45 11.34
CA LEU A 78 4.27 -6.82 10.43
C LEU A 78 3.76 -7.13 9.01
N LEU A 79 2.68 -7.90 8.90
CA LEU A 79 2.07 -8.25 7.62
C LEU A 79 1.58 -6.99 6.88
N LEU A 80 0.88 -6.09 7.59
CA LEU A 80 0.38 -4.85 7.03
C LEU A 80 1.52 -3.94 6.59
N GLU A 81 2.53 -3.74 7.44
CA GLU A 81 3.74 -2.95 7.13
C GLU A 81 4.48 -3.47 5.90
N LYS A 82 4.68 -4.79 5.81
CA LYS A 82 5.29 -5.38 4.61
C LYS A 82 4.46 -5.17 3.36
N SER A 83 3.15 -5.34 3.47
CA SER A 83 2.25 -5.22 2.32
C SER A 83 2.19 -3.81 1.75
N GLN A 84 2.28 -2.78 2.61
CA GLN A 84 2.27 -1.38 2.19
C GLN A 84 3.62 -0.93 1.63
N ASP A 85 4.73 -1.43 2.18
CA ASP A 85 6.07 -1.12 1.68
C ASP A 85 6.36 -1.84 0.36
N GLU A 86 5.73 -3.00 0.11
CA GLU A 86 5.92 -3.83 -1.08
C GLU A 86 4.62 -4.06 -1.88
N PRO A 87 3.99 -3.01 -2.42
CA PRO A 87 2.66 -3.09 -3.04
C PRO A 87 2.61 -3.97 -4.29
N MET A 88 3.74 -4.31 -4.89
CA MET A 88 3.83 -5.26 -6.01
C MET A 88 3.53 -6.70 -5.59
N PHE A 89 3.79 -7.05 -4.32
CA PHE A 89 3.52 -8.38 -3.78
C PHE A 89 2.19 -8.48 -3.05
N ALA A 90 1.41 -7.38 -2.96
CA ALA A 90 0.07 -7.36 -2.35
C ALA A 90 -0.84 -8.55 -2.76
N PRO A 91 -0.90 -9.00 -4.03
CA PRO A 91 -1.71 -10.17 -4.39
C PRO A 91 -1.22 -11.49 -3.75
N ILE A 92 0.09 -11.63 -3.50
CA ILE A 92 0.69 -12.80 -2.84
C ILE A 92 0.33 -12.76 -1.36
N TYR A 93 0.54 -11.61 -0.72
CA TYR A 93 0.17 -11.42 0.69
C TYR A 93 -1.32 -11.65 0.91
N ALA A 94 -2.19 -11.19 0.01
CA ALA A 94 -3.62 -11.39 0.13
C ALA A 94 -4.01 -12.88 0.09
N ARG A 95 -3.38 -13.66 -0.81
CA ARG A 95 -3.57 -15.13 -0.83
C ARG A 95 -3.08 -15.81 0.43
N LEU A 96 -1.90 -15.40 0.93
CA LEU A 96 -1.38 -15.87 2.22
C LEU A 96 -2.40 -15.61 3.34
N CYS A 97 -2.93 -14.39 3.41
CA CYS A 97 -3.94 -14.00 4.40
C CYS A 97 -5.22 -14.83 4.30
N ARG A 98 -5.72 -15.07 3.08
CA ARG A 98 -6.92 -15.89 2.86
C ARG A 98 -6.74 -17.28 3.43
N ASP A 99 -5.63 -17.93 3.10
CA ASP A 99 -5.40 -19.31 3.50
C ASP A 99 -5.11 -19.41 5.00
N LEU A 100 -4.41 -18.42 5.58
CA LEU A 100 -4.21 -18.32 7.03
C LEU A 100 -5.52 -18.10 7.76
N ALA A 101 -6.32 -17.11 7.33
CA ALA A 101 -7.63 -16.80 7.91
C ALA A 101 -8.55 -18.03 7.94
N ALA A 102 -8.55 -18.84 6.87
CA ALA A 102 -9.32 -20.08 6.81
C ALA A 102 -8.79 -21.16 7.78
N SER A 103 -7.47 -21.25 8.00
CA SER A 103 -6.86 -22.27 8.87
C SER A 103 -6.83 -21.90 10.35
N THR A 104 -6.69 -20.63 10.71
CA THR A 104 -6.43 -20.18 12.09
C THR A 104 -7.57 -19.35 12.68
N GLY A 105 -8.55 -18.95 11.85
CA GLY A 105 -9.70 -18.16 12.29
C GLY A 105 -9.43 -16.67 12.49
N ILE A 106 -8.25 -16.15 12.11
CA ILE A 106 -7.84 -14.75 12.34
C ILE A 106 -8.53 -13.73 11.41
N GLN A 107 -9.56 -14.12 10.65
CA GLN A 107 -10.19 -13.26 9.65
C GLN A 107 -10.73 -11.96 10.26
N ARG A 108 -11.38 -12.06 11.43
CA ARG A 108 -11.96 -10.91 12.12
C ARG A 108 -10.88 -9.94 12.59
N ASP A 109 -9.80 -10.47 13.17
CA ASP A 109 -8.66 -9.67 13.65
C ASP A 109 -7.96 -8.97 12.49
N LEU A 110 -7.77 -9.68 11.37
CA LEU A 110 -7.19 -9.10 10.16
C LEU A 110 -8.05 -7.98 9.56
N ILE A 111 -9.38 -8.14 9.50
CA ILE A 111 -10.30 -7.09 9.03
C ILE A 111 -10.21 -5.87 9.96
N THR A 112 -10.17 -6.10 11.27
CA THR A 112 -10.08 -5.04 12.29
C THR A 112 -8.76 -4.28 12.15
N ALA A 113 -7.64 -4.99 12.09
CA ALA A 113 -6.32 -4.40 11.89
C ALA A 113 -6.22 -3.62 10.56
N CYS A 114 -6.82 -4.11 9.47
CA CYS A 114 -6.86 -3.37 8.20
C CYS A 114 -7.60 -2.03 8.33
N LYS A 115 -8.75 -2.04 9.02
CA LYS A 115 -9.56 -0.85 9.26
C LYS A 115 -8.82 0.16 10.15
N ASP A 116 -8.27 -0.30 11.26
CA ASP A 116 -7.58 0.57 12.22
C ASP A 116 -6.34 1.21 11.56
N HIS A 117 -5.53 0.40 10.87
CA HIS A 117 -4.35 0.90 10.17
C HIS A 117 -4.70 1.80 8.97
N PHE A 118 -5.88 1.63 8.35
CA PHE A 118 -6.40 2.60 7.37
C PHE A 118 -6.66 3.95 8.03
N MET A 119 -7.38 3.97 9.16
CA MET A 119 -7.71 5.19 9.88
C MET A 119 -6.45 5.91 10.37
N GLU A 120 -5.49 5.18 10.95
CA GLU A 120 -4.24 5.73 11.45
C GLU A 120 -3.39 6.36 10.33
N ASN A 121 -3.14 5.62 9.24
CA ASN A 121 -2.39 6.14 8.11
C ASN A 121 -3.09 7.34 7.46
N TYR A 122 -4.42 7.30 7.36
CA TYR A 122 -5.19 8.39 6.79
C TYR A 122 -5.13 9.65 7.67
N GLN A 123 -5.30 9.51 8.98
CA GLN A 123 -5.14 10.61 9.93
C GLN A 123 -3.72 11.18 9.90
N GLN A 124 -2.70 10.34 9.77
CA GLN A 124 -1.31 10.80 9.60
C GLN A 124 -1.15 11.65 8.34
N LEU A 125 -1.77 11.26 7.23
CA LEU A 125 -1.75 12.07 6.00
C LEU A 125 -2.45 13.42 6.15
N LEU A 126 -3.60 13.45 6.84
CA LEU A 126 -4.29 14.70 7.13
C LEU A 126 -3.44 15.60 8.04
N HIS A 127 -2.74 15.02 9.01
CA HIS A 127 -1.85 15.77 9.90
C HIS A 127 -0.70 16.47 9.14
N TYR A 128 -0.17 15.85 8.08
CA TYR A 128 0.85 16.50 7.25
C TYR A 128 0.37 17.78 6.57
N ASN A 129 -0.93 17.94 6.29
CA ASN A 129 -1.45 19.18 5.74
C ASN A 129 -1.18 20.35 6.71
N HIS A 130 -1.38 20.14 8.02
CA HIS A 130 -1.07 21.14 9.05
C HIS A 130 0.42 21.34 9.26
N ILE A 131 1.22 20.26 9.21
CA ILE A 131 2.69 20.39 9.33
C ILE A 131 3.26 21.29 8.22
N PHE A 132 2.72 21.20 7.00
CA PHE A 132 3.17 22.04 5.88
C PHE A 132 2.76 23.52 5.97
N GLU A 133 1.91 23.90 6.91
CA GLU A 133 1.65 25.32 7.22
C GLU A 133 2.82 25.96 7.97
N GLY A 134 3.69 25.15 8.58
CA GLY A 134 4.88 25.58 9.32
C GLY A 134 6.18 25.53 8.51
N PRO A 135 7.35 25.62 9.18
CA PRO A 135 8.65 25.55 8.53
C PRO A 135 8.87 24.19 7.85
N ILE A 136 9.00 24.22 6.53
CA ILE A 136 9.20 23.02 5.72
C ILE A 136 10.69 22.65 5.70
N SER A 137 10.98 21.38 6.00
CA SER A 137 12.32 20.81 5.84
C SER A 137 12.30 19.65 4.85
N SER A 138 13.46 19.34 4.27
CA SER A 138 13.62 18.16 3.39
C SER A 138 13.23 16.86 4.08
N GLN A 139 13.49 16.75 5.39
CA GLN A 139 13.12 15.58 6.19
C GLN A 139 11.60 15.39 6.26
N ILE A 140 10.86 16.47 6.56
CA ILE A 140 9.39 16.43 6.64
C ILE A 140 8.79 16.06 5.27
N ILE A 141 9.30 16.65 4.18
CA ILE A 141 8.86 16.31 2.82
C ILE A 141 9.10 14.82 2.54
N HIS A 142 10.28 14.30 2.89
CA HIS A 142 10.60 12.90 2.67
C HIS A 142 9.69 11.96 3.46
N GLU A 143 9.43 12.26 4.73
CA GLU A 143 8.52 11.47 5.58
C GLU A 143 7.09 11.47 5.05
N GLU A 144 6.58 12.62 4.59
CA GLU A 144 5.26 12.69 3.95
C GLU A 144 5.19 11.82 2.69
N ILE A 145 6.24 11.85 1.86
CA ILE A 145 6.29 11.04 0.64
C ILE A 145 6.21 9.56 0.99
N LEU A 146 6.92 9.13 2.05
CA LEU A 146 6.86 7.74 2.53
C LEU A 146 5.48 7.39 3.10
N ALA A 147 4.90 8.25 3.94
CA ALA A 147 3.56 8.04 4.50
C ALA A 147 2.51 7.91 3.39
N ARG A 148 2.58 8.75 2.36
CA ARG A 148 1.67 8.69 1.21
C ARG A 148 1.87 7.42 0.37
N LYS A 149 3.12 6.99 0.16
CA LYS A 149 3.41 5.71 -0.53
C LYS A 149 2.83 4.53 0.23
N ARG A 150 3.02 4.49 1.55
CA ARG A 150 2.47 3.47 2.44
C ARG A 150 0.95 3.46 2.41
N PHE A 151 0.31 4.61 2.53
CA PHE A 151 -1.14 4.70 2.45
C PHE A 151 -1.69 4.14 1.14
N VAL A 152 -1.12 4.52 -0.02
CA VAL A 152 -1.54 3.97 -1.32
C VAL A 152 -1.28 2.46 -1.40
N GLY A 153 -0.17 1.98 -0.83
CA GLY A 153 0.14 0.56 -0.69
C GLY A 153 -0.92 -0.19 0.13
N HIS A 154 -1.35 0.39 1.25
CA HIS A 154 -2.40 -0.12 2.11
C HIS A 154 -3.76 -0.19 1.40
N LEU A 155 -4.15 0.87 0.65
CA LEU A 155 -5.37 0.85 -0.17
C LEU A 155 -5.34 -0.29 -1.20
N LYS A 156 -4.18 -0.51 -1.85
CA LYS A 156 -4.00 -1.61 -2.78
C LYS A 156 -4.11 -2.95 -2.07
N PHE A 157 -3.48 -3.11 -0.91
CA PHE A 157 -3.51 -4.36 -0.16
C PHE A 157 -4.92 -4.73 0.29
N ILE A 158 -5.68 -3.79 0.87
CA ILE A 158 -7.09 -4.01 1.23
C ILE A 158 -7.91 -4.39 0.00
N SER A 159 -7.67 -3.74 -1.15
CA SER A 159 -8.35 -4.09 -2.40
C SER A 159 -8.04 -5.51 -2.87
N GLU A 160 -6.79 -5.97 -2.70
CA GLU A 160 -6.41 -7.37 -3.00
C GLU A 160 -7.03 -8.35 -1.99
N LEU A 161 -7.08 -8.02 -0.70
CA LEU A 161 -7.77 -8.82 0.32
C LEU A 161 -9.27 -8.97 0.01
N HIS A 162 -9.89 -7.92 -0.50
CA HIS A 162 -11.29 -7.96 -0.94
C HIS A 162 -11.49 -8.90 -2.14
N LYS A 163 -10.61 -8.83 -3.15
CA LYS A 163 -10.66 -9.71 -4.33
C LYS A 163 -10.57 -11.20 -3.97
N VAL A 164 -9.86 -11.54 -2.90
CA VAL A 164 -9.73 -12.92 -2.42
C VAL A 164 -10.75 -13.30 -1.34
N GLY A 165 -11.70 -12.42 -1.02
CA GLY A 165 -12.83 -12.70 -0.11
C GLY A 165 -12.51 -12.60 1.38
N VAL A 166 -11.34 -12.06 1.76
CA VAL A 166 -10.97 -11.87 3.17
C VAL A 166 -11.64 -10.63 3.75
N VAL A 167 -11.57 -9.52 3.02
CA VAL A 167 -12.20 -8.25 3.41
C VAL A 167 -13.55 -8.09 2.68
N PRO A 168 -14.66 -7.84 3.41
CA PRO A 168 -15.97 -7.60 2.80
C PRO A 168 -15.97 -6.36 1.92
N GLY A 169 -16.84 -6.34 0.90
CA GLY A 169 -17.02 -5.16 0.04
C GLY A 169 -17.41 -3.91 0.86
N ASP A 170 -18.23 -4.10 1.89
CA ASP A 170 -18.70 -3.03 2.79
C ASP A 170 -17.56 -2.26 3.46
N GLN A 171 -16.45 -2.94 3.78
CA GLN A 171 -15.27 -2.26 4.37
C GLN A 171 -14.59 -1.36 3.34
N VAL A 172 -14.45 -1.82 2.10
CA VAL A 172 -13.89 -1.01 1.00
C VAL A 172 -14.83 0.15 0.64
N ALA A 173 -16.14 -0.11 0.64
CA ALA A 173 -17.16 0.91 0.44
C ALA A 173 -17.10 1.99 1.53
N ALA A 174 -16.97 1.61 2.80
CA ALA A 174 -16.83 2.55 3.91
C ALA A 174 -15.59 3.46 3.79
N MET A 175 -14.48 2.94 3.26
CA MET A 175 -13.30 3.77 2.96
C MET A 175 -13.62 4.81 1.87
N ALA A 176 -14.35 4.43 0.82
CA ALA A 176 -14.76 5.36 -0.24
C ALA A 176 -15.71 6.44 0.29
N GLU A 177 -16.68 6.08 1.14
CA GLU A 177 -17.56 7.05 1.82
C GLU A 177 -16.76 8.02 2.69
N THR A 178 -15.79 7.51 3.45
CA THR A 178 -14.91 8.36 4.27
C THR A 178 -14.23 9.44 3.42
N PHE A 179 -13.74 9.09 2.23
CA PHE A 179 -13.14 10.06 1.32
C PHE A 179 -14.16 11.05 0.73
N LEU A 180 -15.36 10.59 0.40
CA LEU A 180 -16.43 11.47 -0.10
C LEU A 180 -16.86 12.49 0.95
N GLU A 181 -16.95 12.10 2.21
CA GLU A 181 -17.36 12.96 3.33
C GLU A 181 -16.35 14.10 3.59
N HIS A 182 -15.05 13.81 3.53
CA HIS A 182 -14.01 14.81 3.80
C HIS A 182 -13.82 15.81 2.66
N GLY A 183 -13.86 15.34 1.41
CA GLY A 183 -13.90 16.19 0.22
C GLY A 183 -12.67 17.07 -0.04
N ASP A 184 -11.57 16.90 0.68
CA ASP A 184 -10.31 17.62 0.46
C ASP A 184 -9.42 16.96 -0.61
N ASP A 185 -8.35 17.63 -1.02
CA ASP A 185 -7.41 17.16 -2.05
C ASP A 185 -6.80 15.76 -1.75
N ARG A 186 -6.54 15.44 -0.47
CA ARG A 186 -5.99 14.13 -0.06
C ARG A 186 -7.05 13.05 -0.15
N SER A 187 -8.26 13.34 0.33
CA SER A 187 -9.41 12.47 0.19
C SER A 187 -9.73 12.17 -1.26
N PHE A 188 -9.72 13.20 -2.11
CA PHE A 188 -9.95 13.08 -3.54
C PHE A 188 -8.91 12.17 -4.20
N GLU A 189 -7.62 12.35 -3.91
CA GLU A 189 -6.59 11.43 -4.39
C GLU A 189 -6.81 10.01 -3.84
N GLY A 190 -7.10 9.85 -2.55
CA GLY A 190 -7.41 8.56 -1.92
C GLY A 190 -8.56 7.82 -2.60
N LEU A 191 -9.64 8.53 -2.91
CA LEU A 191 -10.80 8.00 -3.63
C LEU A 191 -10.41 7.53 -5.04
N CYS A 192 -9.69 8.35 -5.80
CA CYS A 192 -9.21 7.98 -7.13
C CYS A 192 -8.34 6.71 -7.07
N ARG A 193 -7.40 6.65 -6.11
CA ARG A 193 -6.53 5.47 -5.92
C ARG A 193 -7.33 4.23 -5.55
N LEU A 194 -8.27 4.33 -4.62
CA LEU A 194 -9.11 3.21 -4.21
C LEU A 194 -9.93 2.66 -5.38
N LEU A 195 -10.57 3.54 -6.16
CA LEU A 195 -11.33 3.17 -7.35
C LEU A 195 -10.44 2.52 -8.43
N SER A 196 -9.18 2.95 -8.57
CA SER A 196 -8.25 2.33 -9.51
C SER A 196 -7.97 0.85 -9.20
N PHE A 197 -8.04 0.45 -7.92
CA PHE A 197 -7.74 -0.91 -7.49
C PHE A 197 -8.98 -1.79 -7.34
N SER A 198 -10.09 -1.20 -6.89
CA SER A 198 -11.30 -1.88 -6.46
C SER A 198 -12.57 -1.48 -7.24
N GLY A 199 -12.47 -0.57 -8.21
CA GLY A 199 -13.63 -0.04 -8.94
C GLY A 199 -14.47 -1.12 -9.61
N LEU A 200 -13.84 -2.15 -10.20
CA LEU A 200 -14.56 -3.28 -10.80
C LEU A 200 -15.33 -4.11 -9.74
N SER A 201 -14.70 -4.43 -8.61
CA SER A 201 -15.32 -5.24 -7.56
C SER A 201 -16.41 -4.47 -6.82
N LEU A 202 -16.19 -3.17 -6.57
CA LEU A 202 -17.21 -2.28 -6.01
C LEU A 202 -18.37 -2.10 -7.00
N SER A 203 -18.14 -2.00 -8.30
CA SER A 203 -19.23 -1.88 -9.27
C SER A 203 -20.16 -3.10 -9.29
N ARG A 204 -19.67 -4.27 -8.87
CA ARG A 204 -20.48 -5.49 -8.79
C ARG A 204 -21.31 -5.58 -7.50
N SER A 205 -20.91 -4.89 -6.44
CA SER A 205 -21.50 -5.05 -5.10
C SER A 205 -22.12 -3.76 -4.54
N HIS A 206 -21.65 -2.60 -5.00
CA HIS A 206 -21.92 -1.25 -4.49
C HIS A 206 -21.99 -0.24 -5.65
N GLU A 207 -22.75 -0.56 -6.70
CA GLU A 207 -22.79 0.25 -7.93
C GLU A 207 -23.26 1.69 -7.70
N GLU A 208 -24.25 1.91 -6.82
CA GLU A 208 -24.75 3.24 -6.49
C GLU A 208 -23.68 4.13 -5.84
N LEU A 209 -22.86 3.56 -4.94
CA LEU A 209 -21.72 4.28 -4.35
C LEU A 209 -20.70 4.64 -5.43
N VAL A 210 -20.35 3.70 -6.30
CA VAL A 210 -19.41 3.97 -7.41
C VAL A 210 -19.93 5.08 -8.33
N ASN A 211 -21.23 5.07 -8.65
CA ASN A 211 -21.85 6.13 -9.44
C ASN A 211 -21.76 7.50 -8.73
N ARG A 212 -22.05 7.56 -7.42
CA ARG A 212 -21.86 8.79 -6.62
C ARG A 212 -20.41 9.26 -6.64
N CYS A 213 -19.44 8.36 -6.49
CA CYS A 213 -18.03 8.70 -6.59
C CYS A 213 -17.70 9.32 -7.95
N CYS A 214 -18.13 8.70 -9.06
CA CYS A 214 -17.89 9.22 -10.40
C CYS A 214 -18.55 10.59 -10.62
N SER A 215 -19.80 10.78 -10.19
CA SER A 215 -20.48 12.09 -10.27
C SER A 215 -19.76 13.16 -9.45
N TYR A 216 -19.23 12.81 -8.28
CA TYR A 216 -18.39 13.71 -7.49
C TYR A 216 -17.12 14.12 -8.26
N LEU A 217 -16.40 13.15 -8.86
CA LEU A 217 -15.22 13.45 -9.68
C LEU A 217 -15.55 14.37 -10.88
N GLU A 218 -16.66 14.11 -11.58
CA GLU A 218 -17.13 14.94 -12.70
C GLU A 218 -17.46 16.37 -12.27
N ALA A 219 -18.17 16.53 -11.14
CA ALA A 219 -18.51 17.84 -10.59
C ALA A 219 -17.25 18.65 -10.24
N CYS A 220 -16.26 18.03 -9.59
CA CYS A 220 -14.99 18.69 -9.27
C CYS A 220 -14.20 19.09 -10.52
N LEU A 221 -14.22 18.25 -11.57
CA LEU A 221 -13.59 18.57 -12.85
C LEU A 221 -14.24 19.78 -13.53
N ALA A 222 -15.57 19.83 -13.54
CA ALA A 222 -16.33 20.93 -14.11
C ALA A 222 -16.15 22.24 -13.33
N GLY A 223 -16.00 22.16 -12.00
CA GLY A 223 -15.78 23.31 -11.12
C GLY A 223 -14.43 24.00 -11.30
N GLY A 224 -13.45 23.37 -11.97
CA GLY A 224 -12.18 23.98 -12.36
C GLY A 224 -11.17 24.24 -11.23
N SER A 225 -11.53 23.95 -9.97
CA SER A 225 -10.69 24.19 -8.78
C SER A 225 -9.55 23.17 -8.61
N LEU A 226 -9.61 22.03 -9.31
CA LEU A 226 -8.60 20.98 -9.18
C LEU A 226 -7.24 21.39 -9.75
N ASN A 227 -6.18 21.09 -9.00
CA ASN A 227 -4.82 21.17 -9.52
C ASN A 227 -4.60 20.15 -10.68
N PRO A 228 -3.59 20.35 -11.55
CA PRO A 228 -3.39 19.49 -12.73
C PRO A 228 -3.26 17.99 -12.41
N ARG A 229 -2.58 17.62 -11.31
CA ARG A 229 -2.41 16.22 -10.91
C ARG A 229 -3.75 15.57 -10.59
N LEU A 230 -4.58 16.21 -9.77
CA LEU A 230 -5.90 15.67 -9.40
C LEU A 230 -6.85 15.62 -10.61
N ARG A 231 -6.76 16.59 -11.52
CA ARG A 231 -7.49 16.57 -12.79
C ARG A 231 -7.17 15.33 -13.62
N PHE A 232 -5.89 15.01 -13.81
CA PHE A 232 -5.48 13.80 -14.54
C PHE A 232 -5.93 12.52 -13.83
N LEU A 233 -5.76 12.43 -12.51
CA LEU A 233 -6.24 11.28 -11.75
C LEU A 233 -7.74 11.05 -11.92
N ALA A 234 -8.56 12.10 -11.82
CA ALA A 234 -10.00 11.98 -12.02
C ALA A 234 -10.37 11.55 -13.44
N GLN A 235 -9.73 12.15 -14.45
CA GLN A 235 -9.93 11.78 -15.85
C GLN A 235 -9.56 10.33 -16.12
N ASP A 236 -8.45 9.84 -15.56
CA ASP A 236 -8.02 8.45 -15.69
C ASP A 236 -9.06 7.49 -15.10
N ILE A 237 -9.63 7.81 -13.93
CA ILE A 237 -10.67 6.99 -13.29
C ILE A 237 -11.98 7.00 -14.08
N LEU A 238 -12.43 8.16 -14.57
CA LEU A 238 -13.63 8.25 -15.39
C LEU A 238 -13.44 7.53 -16.73
N HIS A 239 -12.26 7.64 -17.34
CA HIS A 239 -11.93 6.87 -18.53
C HIS A 239 -11.94 5.37 -18.25
N LEU A 240 -11.34 4.94 -17.13
CA LEU A 240 -11.33 3.54 -16.70
C LEU A 240 -12.76 3.02 -16.46
N ARG A 241 -13.63 3.81 -15.82
CA ARG A 241 -15.07 3.51 -15.65
C ARG A 241 -15.76 3.33 -17.00
N ASN A 242 -15.57 4.28 -17.92
CA ASN A 242 -16.18 4.24 -19.26
C ASN A 242 -15.69 3.05 -20.10
N ASN A 243 -14.48 2.57 -19.86
CA ASN A 243 -13.94 1.36 -20.47
C ASN A 243 -14.28 0.06 -19.70
N GLY A 244 -15.27 0.10 -18.80
CA GLY A 244 -15.72 -1.07 -18.04
C GLY A 244 -14.65 -1.62 -17.08
N TRP A 245 -13.83 -0.74 -16.51
CA TRP A 245 -12.71 -1.04 -15.60
C TRP A 245 -11.57 -1.87 -16.21
N ARG A 246 -11.44 -1.85 -17.53
CA ARG A 246 -10.35 -2.51 -18.23
C ARG A 246 -9.18 -1.54 -18.39
N LEU A 247 -8.02 -1.90 -17.84
CA LEU A 247 -6.78 -1.17 -18.09
C LEU A 247 -6.44 -1.28 -19.58
N GLN A 248 -6.19 -0.16 -20.24
CA GLN A 248 -5.57 -0.18 -21.56
C GLN A 248 -4.11 -0.59 -21.39
N GLU A 249 -3.79 -1.85 -21.68
CA GLU A 249 -2.39 -2.22 -21.91
C GLU A 249 -1.93 -1.45 -23.15
N GLY A 250 -0.89 -0.63 -22.97
CA GLY A 250 -0.42 0.33 -23.97
C GLY A 250 -0.34 -0.25 -25.38
N ASN A 251 -1.04 0.39 -26.31
CA ASN A 251 -0.83 0.36 -27.75
C ASN A 251 -0.38 -0.98 -28.35
N ARG A 252 -1.13 -2.07 -28.14
CA ARG A 252 -1.12 -3.20 -29.08
C ARG A 252 -2.23 -2.98 -30.10
N ILE A 253 -1.89 -2.37 -31.22
CA ILE A 253 -2.64 -2.54 -32.45
C ILE A 253 -2.48 -4.01 -32.84
N LEU A 254 -3.40 -4.87 -32.40
CA LEU A 254 -3.54 -6.19 -32.99
C LEU A 254 -4.05 -5.95 -34.43
N PRO A 255 -3.34 -6.42 -35.47
CA PRO A 255 -3.89 -6.34 -36.81
C PRO A 255 -5.20 -7.15 -36.85
N PRO A 256 -6.19 -6.75 -37.67
CA PRO A 256 -7.43 -7.50 -37.78
C PRO A 256 -7.11 -8.93 -38.22
N PRO A 257 -7.86 -9.94 -37.72
CA PRO A 257 -7.64 -11.32 -38.12
C PRO A 257 -7.69 -11.40 -39.64
N GLY A 258 -6.56 -11.84 -40.22
CA GLY A 258 -6.40 -11.93 -41.67
C GLY A 258 -7.59 -12.69 -42.25
N ARG A 259 -8.25 -12.08 -43.24
CA ARG A 259 -9.19 -12.81 -44.07
C ARG A 259 -8.44 -14.00 -44.64
N ASN A 260 -8.87 -15.20 -44.30
CA ASN A 260 -8.56 -16.41 -45.04
C ASN A 260 -8.98 -16.19 -46.50
N VAL A 261 -8.04 -15.76 -47.33
CA VAL A 261 -8.17 -15.91 -48.78
C VAL A 261 -7.70 -17.32 -49.06
N ARG A 262 -8.68 -18.20 -49.25
CA ARG A 262 -8.47 -19.49 -49.91
C ARG A 262 -7.88 -19.22 -51.30
N GLY A 263 -6.75 -19.83 -51.59
CA GLY A 263 -6.15 -19.99 -52.90
C GLY A 263 -5.36 -21.28 -52.89
#